data_AF-X1GCT4-F1
#
_entry.id   AF-X1GCT4-F1
#
_cell.length_a   1.000
_cell.length_b   1.000
_cell.length_c   1.000
_cell.angle_alpha   90.00
_cell.angle_beta   90.00
_cell.angle_gamma   90.00
#
_symmetry.space_group_name_H-M   'P 1'
#
loop_
_entity.id
_entity.type
_entity.pdbx_description
1 polymer ?
#
loop_
_entity_poly.entity_id
_entity_poly.type
_entity_poly.pdbx_seq_one_letter_code
_entity_poly.pdbx_strand_id
1 'polypeptide(L)' 'MSKRNTLTSIDVGTTKICTTVAQVSNGGDIRVIGVGVSQSKGLHKGLVVNINEAKESIRE' A
#
# COMPACT_ATOMS: atom_id res chain seq x y z
N MET A 1 -10.82 -17.47 -17.89
CA MET A 1 -11.14 -16.24 -17.12
C MET A 1 -10.22 -15.13 -17.61
N SER A 2 -10.74 -13.95 -17.93
CA SER A 2 -9.93 -12.77 -18.29
C SER A 2 -8.98 -12.44 -17.14
N LYS A 3 -7.67 -12.29 -17.42
CA LYS A 3 -6.70 -11.78 -16.43
C LYS A 3 -7.17 -10.39 -16.00
N ARG A 4 -7.62 -10.26 -14.76
CA ARG A 4 -7.81 -8.93 -14.16
C ARG A 4 -6.43 -8.32 -13.96
N ASN A 5 -6.15 -7.26 -14.71
CA ASN A 5 -4.88 -6.55 -14.62
C ASN A 5 -4.97 -5.57 -13.46
N THR A 6 -4.83 -6.08 -12.24
CA THR A 6 -4.87 -5.28 -11.01
C THR A 6 -3.44 -4.94 -10.58
N LEU A 7 -3.18 -3.66 -10.34
CA LEU A 7 -1.96 -3.15 -9.74
C LEU A 7 -2.25 -2.70 -8.31
N THR A 8 -1.34 -2.99 -7.40
CA THR A 8 -1.39 -2.51 -6.02
C THR A 8 -0.05 -1.87 -5.67
N SER A 9 -0.10 -0.74 -4.96
CA SER A 9 1.07 -0.09 -4.38
C SER A 9 0.89 0.08 -2.88
N ILE A 10 1.99 0.02 -2.14
CA ILE A 10 2.05 0.36 -0.71
C ILE A 10 3.20 1.35 -0.54
N ASP A 11 2.90 2.51 0.03
CA ASP A 11 3.85 3.51 0.47
C ASP A 11 3.95 3.46 2.00
N VAL A 12 5.11 3.06 2.51
CA VAL A 12 5.35 2.88 3.94
C VAL A 12 6.13 4.08 4.46
N GLY A 13 5.42 5.13 4.84
CA GLY A 13 5.99 6.31 5.49
C GLY A 13 6.22 6.09 6.99
N THR A 14 7.02 6.96 7.61
CA THR A 14 7.21 6.98 9.08
C THR A 14 5.97 7.47 9.82
N THR A 15 5.08 8.20 9.14
CA THR A 15 3.89 8.80 9.76
C THR A 15 2.63 8.00 9.45
N LYS A 16 2.51 7.52 8.20
CA LYS A 16 1.35 6.80 7.70
C LYS A 16 1.78 5.81 6.64
N ILE A 17 0.97 4.77 6.47
CA ILE A 17 1.09 3.82 5.37
C ILE A 17 -0.10 4.05 4.45
N CYS A 18 0.16 4.13 3.14
CA CYS A 18 -0.87 4.35 2.14
C CYS A 18 -0.84 3.20 1.13
N THR A 19 -1.98 2.55 0.93
CA THR A 19 -2.15 1.49 -0.06
C THR A 19 -3.06 1.99 -1.17
N THR A 20 -2.72 1.74 -2.42
CA THR A 20 -3.58 2.07 -3.57
C THR A 20 -3.78 0.83 -4.42
N VAL A 21 -5.01 0.59 -4.86
CA VAL A 21 -5.36 -0.47 -5.81
C VAL A 21 -5.90 0.15 -7.07
N ALA A 22 -5.41 -0.29 -8.22
CA ALA A 22 -5.79 0.19 -9.53
C ALA A 22 -6.09 -0.96 -10.50
N GLN A 23 -6.96 -0.71 -11.46
CA GLN A 23 -7.16 -1.56 -12.63
C GLN A 23 -6.46 -0.93 -13.83
N VAL A 24 -5.81 -1.79 -14.61
CA VAL A 24 -5.16 -1.41 -15.87
C VAL A 24 -6.01 -1.94 -17.01
N SER A 25 -6.45 -1.04 -17.88
CA SER A 25 -7.16 -1.40 -19.11
C SER A 25 -6.20 -2.07 -20.09
N ASN A 26 -6.73 -2.77 -21.09
CA ASN A 26 -5.89 -3.35 -22.16
C ASN A 26 -5.15 -2.27 -22.98
N GLY A 27 -5.62 -1.02 -22.94
CA GLY A 27 -4.98 0.14 -23.59
C GLY A 27 -3.91 0.81 -22.73
N GLY A 28 -3.68 0.34 -21.51
CA GLY A 28 -2.68 0.90 -20.58
C GLY A 28 -3.22 1.98 -19.65
N ASP A 29 -4.50 2.34 -19.74
CA ASP A 29 -5.11 3.31 -18.83
C ASP A 29 -5.16 2.74 -17.42
N ILE A 30 -4.72 3.53 -16.44
CA ILE A 30 -4.73 3.16 -15.03
C ILE A 30 -5.88 3.90 -14.33
N ARG A 31 -6.78 3.15 -13.72
CA ARG A 31 -7.86 3.68 -12.88
C ARG A 31 -7.70 3.21 -11.45
N VAL A 32 -7.55 4.14 -10.52
CA VAL A 32 -7.59 3.84 -9.07
C VAL A 32 -9.00 3.39 -8.70
N ILE A 33 -9.10 2.24 -8.03
CA ILE A 33 -10.36 1.63 -7.57
C ILE A 33 -10.43 1.49 -6.05
N GLY A 34 -9.34 1.73 -5.33
CA GLY A 34 -9.31 1.69 -3.88
C GLY A 34 -8.08 2.37 -3.30
N VAL A 35 -8.24 2.95 -2.11
CA VAL A 35 -7.17 3.54 -1.30
C VAL A 35 -7.38 3.10 0.15
N GLY A 36 -6.29 2.74 0.83
CA GLY A 36 -6.23 2.48 2.26
C GLY A 36 -5.19 3.39 2.91
N VAL A 37 -5.47 3.87 4.13
CA VAL A 37 -4.52 4.65 4.92
C VAL A 37 -4.56 4.15 6.35
N SER A 38 -3.41 3.81 6.90
CA SER A 38 -3.24 3.43 8.30
C SER A 38 -2.15 4.28 8.96
N GLN A 39 -2.22 4.41 10.28
CA GLN A 39 -1.15 5.05 11.04
C GLN A 39 0.09 4.16 11.05
N SER A 40 1.26 4.73 10.79
CA SER A 40 2.52 3.97 10.81
C SER A 40 3.04 3.85 12.24
N LYS A 41 3.32 2.62 12.68
CA LYS A 41 4.02 2.29 13.93
C LYS A 41 5.21 1.39 13.62
N GLY A 42 6.22 1.40 14.49
CA GLY A 42 7.46 0.65 14.28
C GLY A 42 8.42 1.21 13.22
N LEU A 43 8.12 2.37 12.61
CA LEU A 43 9.05 3.11 11.76
C LEU A 43 9.52 4.42 12.41
N HIS A 44 10.81 4.73 12.30
CA HIS A 44 11.39 6.00 12.74
C HIS A 44 12.49 6.45 11.77
N LYS A 45 12.38 7.69 11.25
CA LYS A 45 13.35 8.26 10.28
C LYS A 45 13.69 7.33 9.10
N GLY A 46 12.70 6.60 8.59
CA GLY A 46 12.84 5.66 7.48
C GLY A 46 13.39 4.29 7.85
N LEU A 47 13.68 4.05 9.14
CA LEU A 47 14.17 2.78 9.64
C LEU A 47 13.07 2.01 10.36
N VAL A 48 13.04 0.69 10.17
CA VAL A 48 12.20 -0.20 10.96
C VAL A 48 12.86 -0.39 12.33
N VAL A 49 12.26 0.22 13.36
CA VAL A 49 12.73 0.14 14.75
C VAL A 49 11.96 -0.88 15.58
N ASN A 50 10.74 -1.25 15.16
CA ASN A 50 9.98 -2.37 15.71
C ASN A 50 9.26 -3.12 14.59
N ILE A 51 9.73 -4.33 14.29
CA ILE A 51 9.21 -5.14 13.18
C ILE A 51 7.78 -5.63 13.41
N ASN A 52 7.40 -5.93 14.65
CA ASN A 52 6.05 -6.44 14.94
C ASN A 52 5.00 -5.34 14.73
N GLU A 53 5.29 -4.12 15.21
CA GLU A 53 4.42 -2.97 14.98
C GLU A 53 4.33 -2.57 13.50
N ALA A 54 5.46 -2.59 12.79
CA ALA A 54 5.48 -2.31 11.35
C ALA A 54 4.65 -3.34 10.58
N LYS A 55 4.77 -4.63 10.92
CA LYS A 55 3.99 -5.71 10.31
C LYS A 55 2.49 -5.53 10.53
N GLU A 56 2.06 -5.22 11.75
CA GLU A 56 0.63 -5.00 12.02
C GLU A 56 0.12 -3.71 11.36
N SER A 57 0.90 -2.62 11.34
CA SER A 57 0.50 -1.36 10.68
C SER A 57 0.32 -1.50 9.16
N ILE A 58 1.12 -2.36 8.51
CA ILE A 58 1.00 -2.67 7.07
C ILE A 58 -0.24 -3.55 6.79
N ARG A 59 -0.62 -4.39 7.76
CA ARG A 59 -1.72 -5.34 7.62
C ARG A 59 -3.10 -4.69 7.79
N GLU A 60 -3.19 -3.69 8.65
CA GLU A 60 -4.40 -2.91 8.95
C GLU A 60 -4.95 -2.19 7.70
#